data_AF-M2QV13-F1
#
_entry.id   AF-M2QV13-F1
#
_cell.length_a   1.000
_cell.length_b   1.000
_cell.length_c   1.000
_cell.angle_alpha   90.00
_cell.angle_beta   90.00
_cell.angle_gamma   90.00
#
_symmetry.space_group_name_H-M   'P 1'
#
loop_
_entity.id
_entity.type
_entity.pdbx_description
1 polymer ?
#
loop_
_entity_poly.entity_id
_entity_poly.type
_entity_poly.pdbx_seq_one_letter_code
_entity_poly.pdbx_strand_id
1 'polypeptide(L)'
;MAQNPTYAMWNRLAGKPVGKQLFSAAMCLRVPYFRTVLPSVRELGPGRCEVTSPKWWGVYNHIKTFHAIAACNLAEIAMGMLAEATVPATHRWLPKGMTVEYVAKAETSLRAVAELPELPEFGDEGFELPVPVTITDTNGKPVVTATITIWVTKKK
;
A
#
# COMPACT_ATOMS: atom_id res chain seq x y z
N MET A 1 9.94 -20.09 -7.88
CA MET A 1 8.74 -19.46 -8.50
C MET A 1 9.13 -18.08 -8.98
N ALA A 2 8.69 -17.67 -10.18
CA ALA A 2 9.00 -16.33 -10.69
C ALA A 2 8.38 -15.27 -9.76
N GLN A 3 9.20 -14.35 -9.26
CA GLN A 3 8.75 -13.23 -8.44
C GLN A 3 8.16 -12.15 -9.33
N ASN A 4 7.19 -11.39 -8.79
CA ASN A 4 6.67 -10.21 -9.46
C ASN A 4 7.83 -9.21 -9.75
N PRO A 5 7.91 -8.60 -10.96
CA PRO A 5 8.92 -7.61 -11.29
C PRO A 5 9.06 -6.45 -10.29
N THR A 6 7.93 -5.99 -9.73
CA THR A 6 7.93 -4.92 -8.72
C THR A 6 8.68 -5.35 -7.46
N TYR A 7 8.39 -6.54 -6.93
CA TYR A 7 9.06 -7.05 -5.74
C TYR A 7 10.53 -7.41 -6.00
N ALA A 8 10.84 -7.94 -7.18
CA ALA A 8 12.22 -8.17 -7.59
C ALA A 8 13.03 -6.87 -7.66
N MET A 9 12.43 -5.77 -8.13
CA MET A 9 13.05 -4.44 -8.13
C MET A 9 13.30 -3.94 -6.70
N TRP A 10 12.33 -4.12 -5.79
CA TRP A 10 12.51 -3.79 -4.37
C TRP A 10 13.71 -4.52 -3.76
N ASN A 11 13.79 -5.85 -3.91
CA ASN A 11 14.86 -6.67 -3.34
C ASN A 11 16.26 -6.25 -3.84
N ARG A 12 16.36 -5.71 -5.06
CA ARG A 12 17.62 -5.21 -5.63
C ARG A 12 18.02 -3.83 -5.12
N LEU A 13 17.04 -3.00 -4.74
CA LEU A 13 17.27 -1.59 -4.39
C LEU A 13 17.27 -1.35 -2.89
N ALA A 14 16.41 -2.00 -2.11
CA ALA A 14 16.11 -1.62 -0.73
C ALA A 14 17.31 -1.62 0.23
N GLY A 15 18.33 -2.45 -0.03
CA GLY A 15 19.57 -2.52 0.74
C GLY A 15 20.65 -1.50 0.33
N LYS A 16 20.45 -0.74 -0.75
CA LYS A 16 21.40 0.27 -1.23
C LYS A 16 21.09 1.64 -0.63
N PRO A 17 22.10 2.52 -0.46
CA PRO A 17 21.87 3.92 -0.11
C PRO A 17 20.85 4.55 -1.07
N VAL A 18 19.85 5.26 -0.56
CA VAL A 18 18.78 5.92 -1.36
C VAL A 18 17.86 4.93 -2.11
N GLY A 19 18.10 3.61 -2.03
CA GLY A 19 17.40 2.64 -2.86
C GLY A 19 15.88 2.57 -2.67
N LYS A 20 15.40 2.71 -1.42
CA LYS A 20 13.95 2.80 -1.12
C LYS A 20 13.30 4.06 -1.72
N GLN A 21 14.05 5.16 -1.78
CA GLN A 21 13.57 6.42 -2.38
C GLN A 21 13.50 6.30 -3.90
N LEU A 22 14.52 5.70 -4.53
CA LEU A 22 14.50 5.39 -5.96
C LEU A 22 13.34 4.46 -6.33
N PHE A 23 13.09 3.43 -5.51
CA PHE A 23 11.95 2.54 -5.70
C PHE A 23 10.62 3.32 -5.62
N SER A 24 10.45 4.15 -4.59
CA SER A 24 9.24 4.95 -4.40
C SER A 24 9.01 5.94 -5.55
N ALA A 25 10.08 6.54 -6.08
CA ALA A 25 10.03 7.39 -7.27
C ALA A 25 9.62 6.60 -8.51
N ALA A 26 10.22 5.43 -8.76
CA ALA A 26 9.87 4.56 -9.88
C ALA A 26 8.40 4.10 -9.82
N MET A 27 7.91 3.76 -8.62
CA MET A 27 6.49 3.44 -8.40
C MET A 27 5.59 4.63 -8.78
N CYS A 28 5.93 5.85 -8.36
CA CYS A 28 5.18 7.06 -8.71
C CYS A 28 5.24 7.42 -10.20
N LEU A 29 6.32 7.06 -10.90
CA LEU A 29 6.41 7.22 -12.36
C LEU A 29 5.50 6.22 -13.08
N ARG A 30 5.41 4.98 -12.58
CA ARG A 30 4.53 3.95 -13.14
C ARG A 30 3.05 4.21 -12.87
N VAL A 31 2.71 4.75 -11.69
CA VAL A 31 1.34 5.08 -11.27
C VAL A 31 1.26 6.56 -10.89
N PRO A 32 1.04 7.48 -11.85
CA PRO A 32 1.13 8.93 -11.63
C PRO A 32 0.11 9.52 -10.65
N TYR A 33 -0.91 8.78 -10.22
CA TYR A 33 -1.82 9.27 -9.20
C TYR A 33 -1.22 9.13 -7.79
N PHE A 34 -0.31 8.18 -7.56
CA PHE A 34 0.31 7.95 -6.25
C PHE A 34 1.20 9.11 -5.80
N ARG A 35 1.84 9.84 -6.73
CA ARG A 35 2.63 11.04 -6.37
C ARG A 35 1.82 12.13 -5.65
N THR A 36 0.49 12.13 -5.75
CA THR A 36 -0.36 13.14 -5.07
C THR A 36 -0.23 13.10 -3.55
N VAL A 37 0.20 11.97 -2.99
CA VAL A 37 0.45 11.81 -1.54
C VAL A 37 1.93 11.71 -1.18
N LEU A 38 2.86 11.89 -2.13
CA LEU A 38 4.31 11.78 -1.88
C LEU A 38 4.71 10.52 -1.06
N PRO A 39 4.27 9.32 -1.47
CA PRO A 39 4.45 8.11 -0.70
C PRO A 39 5.92 7.69 -0.65
N SER A 40 6.30 7.04 0.45
CA SER A 40 7.61 6.39 0.60
C SER A 40 7.42 4.98 1.16
N VAL A 41 7.78 3.98 0.38
CA VAL A 41 7.74 2.56 0.80
C VAL A 41 8.88 2.30 1.79
N ARG A 42 8.56 1.82 2.99
CA ARG A 42 9.50 1.58 4.09
C ARG A 42 9.85 0.12 4.22
N GLU A 43 8.85 -0.74 4.08
CA GLU A 43 8.94 -2.19 4.15
C GLU A 43 8.08 -2.77 3.03
N LEU A 44 8.57 -3.83 2.40
CA LEU A 44 7.83 -4.58 1.40
C LEU A 44 8.29 -6.03 1.42
N GLY A 45 7.35 -6.94 1.66
CA GLY A 45 7.56 -8.37 1.64
C GLY A 45 6.23 -9.13 1.48
N PRO A 46 6.29 -10.45 1.29
CA PRO A 46 5.10 -11.28 1.33
C PRO A 46 4.38 -11.11 2.66
N GLY A 47 3.09 -10.80 2.61
CA GLY A 47 2.23 -10.64 3.79
C GLY A 47 2.32 -9.31 4.51
N ARG A 48 3.28 -8.43 4.19
CA ARG A 48 3.42 -7.13 4.86
C ARG A 48 4.00 -6.03 3.98
N CYS A 49 3.39 -4.85 4.04
CA CYS A 49 3.89 -3.64 3.40
C CYS A 49 3.67 -2.42 4.30
N GLU A 50 4.69 -1.56 4.41
CA GLU A 50 4.61 -0.29 5.11
C GLU A 50 4.92 0.87 4.16
N VAL A 51 4.05 1.88 4.16
CA VAL A 51 4.18 3.09 3.36
C VAL A 51 3.92 4.32 4.23
N THR A 52 4.78 5.34 4.10
CA THR A 52 4.59 6.62 4.79
C THR A 52 4.25 7.74 3.81
N SER A 53 3.48 8.72 4.25
CA SER A 53 3.17 9.95 3.51
C SER A 53 3.41 11.17 4.41
N PRO A 54 4.16 12.19 3.96
CA PRO A 54 4.26 13.43 4.70
C PRO A 54 2.92 14.15 4.73
N LYS A 55 2.65 14.92 5.79
CA LYS A 55 1.59 15.92 5.79
C LYS A 55 2.12 17.20 5.16
N TRP A 56 1.54 17.60 4.04
CA TRP A 56 1.94 18.79 3.28
C TRP A 56 0.71 19.44 2.64
N TRP A 57 0.85 20.68 2.15
CA TRP A 57 -0.29 21.47 1.69
C TRP A 57 -1.14 20.80 0.59
N GLY A 58 -0.54 19.94 -0.25
CA GLY A 58 -1.25 19.21 -1.29
C GLY A 58 -2.18 18.11 -0.80
N VAL A 59 -2.08 17.69 0.47
CA VAL A 59 -2.95 16.67 1.10
C VAL A 59 -3.81 17.24 2.22
N TYR A 60 -3.99 18.57 2.30
CA TYR A 60 -4.86 19.16 3.29
C TYR A 60 -6.33 19.03 2.90
N ASN A 61 -7.19 18.87 3.91
CA ASN A 61 -8.61 19.17 3.80
C ASN A 61 -8.91 20.61 4.25
N HIS A 62 -10.19 20.97 4.24
CA HIS A 62 -10.69 22.31 4.62
C HIS A 62 -10.36 22.72 6.07
N ILE A 63 -10.02 21.78 6.97
CA ILE A 63 -9.57 22.06 8.35
C ILE A 63 -8.05 21.85 8.53
N LYS A 64 -7.27 21.80 7.45
CA LYS A 64 -5.80 21.66 7.45
C LYS A 64 -5.28 20.38 8.17
N THR A 65 -6.08 19.32 8.19
CA THR A 65 -5.63 17.96 8.55
C THR A 65 -5.40 17.14 7.27
N PHE A 66 -4.77 15.97 7.40
CA PHE A 66 -4.53 15.07 6.27
C PHE A 66 -5.88 14.62 5.69
N HIS A 67 -6.07 14.80 4.38
CA HIS A 67 -7.33 14.59 3.70
C HIS A 67 -7.74 13.11 3.71
N ALA A 68 -9.02 12.84 4.01
CA ALA A 68 -9.60 11.49 4.08
C ALA A 68 -9.28 10.64 2.83
N ILE A 69 -9.57 11.17 1.63
CA ILE A 69 -9.30 10.48 0.36
C ILE A 69 -7.80 10.34 0.07
N ALA A 70 -6.96 11.25 0.56
CA ALA A 70 -5.51 11.08 0.45
C ALA A 70 -5.04 9.93 1.35
N ALA A 71 -5.66 9.74 2.53
CA ALA A 71 -5.40 8.59 3.38
C ALA A 71 -5.87 7.28 2.72
N CYS A 72 -7.01 7.30 2.01
CA CYS A 72 -7.43 6.15 1.19
C CYS A 72 -6.42 5.84 0.07
N ASN A 73 -5.89 6.85 -0.60
CA ASN A 73 -4.83 6.66 -1.61
C ASN A 73 -3.58 6.03 -0.97
N LEU A 74 -3.19 6.47 0.24
CA LEU A 74 -2.08 5.85 0.98
C LEU A 74 -2.37 4.38 1.33
N ALA A 75 -3.61 4.05 1.73
CA ALA A 75 -4.02 2.67 1.98
C ALA A 75 -3.94 1.80 0.72
N GLU A 76 -4.43 2.33 -0.41
CA GLU A 76 -4.39 1.67 -1.71
C GLU A 76 -2.95 1.36 -2.14
N ILE A 77 -2.02 2.30 -1.93
CA ILE A 77 -0.60 2.08 -2.21
C ILE A 77 -0.02 0.96 -1.33
N ALA A 78 -0.30 0.98 -0.02
CA ALA A 78 0.20 -0.05 0.89
C ALA A 78 -0.33 -1.44 0.53
N MET A 79 -1.64 -1.57 0.29
CA MET A 79 -2.27 -2.80 -0.17
C MET A 79 -1.69 -3.25 -1.52
N GLY A 80 -1.63 -2.35 -2.50
CA GLY A 80 -1.19 -2.71 -3.84
C GLY A 80 0.26 -3.19 -3.86
N MET A 81 1.15 -2.55 -3.10
CA MET A 81 2.52 -3.04 -2.94
C MET A 81 2.57 -4.40 -2.24
N LEU A 82 1.79 -4.61 -1.17
CA LEU A 82 1.66 -5.93 -0.54
C LEU A 82 1.23 -7.00 -1.55
N ALA A 83 0.24 -6.71 -2.39
CA ALA A 83 -0.23 -7.63 -3.42
C ALA A 83 0.88 -7.91 -4.46
N GLU A 84 1.63 -6.90 -4.88
CA GLU A 84 2.80 -7.08 -5.76
C GLU A 84 3.88 -7.98 -5.15
N ALA A 85 4.08 -7.96 -3.83
CA ALA A 85 5.06 -8.82 -3.15
C ALA A 85 4.54 -10.22 -2.79
N THR A 86 3.22 -10.36 -2.62
CA THR A 86 2.60 -11.59 -2.10
C THR A 86 2.01 -12.47 -3.20
N VAL A 87 1.35 -11.88 -4.19
CA VAL A 87 0.68 -12.62 -5.26
C VAL A 87 1.74 -13.18 -6.22
N PRO A 88 1.77 -14.50 -6.48
CA PRO A 88 2.78 -15.10 -7.35
C PRO A 88 2.63 -14.62 -8.79
N ALA A 89 3.72 -14.62 -9.57
CA ALA A 89 3.69 -14.11 -10.94
C ALA A 89 2.77 -14.88 -11.89
N THR A 90 2.36 -16.10 -11.53
CA THR A 90 1.35 -16.91 -12.22
C THR A 90 -0.07 -16.35 -12.11
N HIS A 91 -0.30 -15.43 -11.17
CA HIS A 91 -1.59 -14.81 -10.89
C HIS A 91 -1.56 -13.31 -11.18
N ARG A 92 -2.75 -12.72 -11.28
CA ARG A 92 -2.99 -11.28 -11.31
C ARG A 92 -4.01 -10.92 -10.24
N TRP A 93 -4.01 -9.65 -9.83
CA TRP A 93 -4.93 -9.13 -8.84
C TRP A 93 -5.55 -7.81 -9.32
N LEU A 94 -6.74 -7.48 -8.81
CA LEU A 94 -7.41 -6.22 -9.07
C LEU A 94 -8.24 -5.79 -7.85
N PRO A 95 -8.19 -4.52 -7.41
CA PRO A 95 -9.11 -4.01 -6.38
C PRO A 95 -10.57 -4.19 -6.81
N LYS A 96 -11.39 -4.76 -5.92
CA LYS A 96 -12.83 -4.99 -6.12
C LYS A 96 -13.69 -4.09 -5.23
N GLY A 97 -13.22 -3.79 -4.02
CA GLY A 97 -13.94 -2.95 -3.07
C GLY A 97 -13.05 -2.46 -1.94
N MET A 98 -13.47 -1.41 -1.27
CA MET A 98 -12.76 -0.83 -0.13
C MET A 98 -13.75 -0.30 0.90
N THR A 99 -13.58 -0.72 2.15
CA THR A 99 -14.28 -0.16 3.31
C THR A 99 -13.28 0.62 4.15
N VAL A 100 -13.65 1.83 4.59
CA VAL A 100 -12.76 2.73 5.34
C VAL A 100 -13.51 3.32 6.52
N GLU A 101 -12.86 3.35 7.68
CA GLU A 101 -13.35 4.04 8.88
C GLU A 101 -12.36 5.15 9.27
N TYR A 102 -12.87 6.36 9.48
CA TYR A 102 -12.09 7.50 9.95
C TYR A 102 -12.18 7.60 11.47
N VAL A 103 -11.24 6.97 12.15
CA VAL A 103 -11.24 6.78 13.61
C VAL A 103 -10.87 8.06 14.36
N ALA A 104 -9.96 8.86 13.80
CA ALA A 104 -9.53 10.13 14.40
C ALA A 104 -9.04 11.13 13.35
N LYS A 105 -8.90 12.40 13.75
CA LYS A 105 -8.30 13.44 12.90
C LYS A 105 -6.83 13.12 12.65
N ALA A 106 -6.43 13.17 11.38
CA ALA A 106 -5.06 12.94 10.94
C ALA A 106 -4.25 14.25 10.95
N GLU A 107 -3.69 14.60 12.10
CA GLU A 107 -3.05 15.92 12.29
C GLU A 107 -1.58 15.99 11.87
N THR A 108 -0.94 14.85 11.62
CA THR A 108 0.49 14.73 11.28
C THR A 108 0.71 13.90 10.00
N SER A 109 1.97 13.63 9.66
CA SER A 109 2.33 12.66 8.62
C SER A 109 1.82 11.26 8.98
N LEU A 110 1.51 10.46 7.97
CA LEU A 110 0.85 9.17 8.17
C LEU A 110 1.75 8.00 7.80
N ARG A 111 1.55 6.89 8.50
CA ARG A 111 2.13 5.56 8.22
C ARG A 111 0.99 4.59 8.00
N ALA A 112 0.89 4.00 6.82
CA ALA A 112 -0.03 2.93 6.49
C ALA A 112 0.70 1.59 6.49
N VAL A 113 0.08 0.60 7.12
CA VAL A 113 0.56 -0.78 7.19
C VAL A 113 -0.52 -1.67 6.62
N ALA A 114 -0.24 -2.31 5.49
CA ALA A 114 -1.03 -3.40 4.96
C ALA A 114 -0.42 -4.72 5.43
N GLU A 115 -1.23 -5.61 6.00
CA GLU A 115 -0.74 -6.85 6.60
C GLU A 115 -1.77 -7.96 6.46
N LEU A 116 -1.30 -9.11 5.97
CA LEU A 116 -2.06 -10.35 5.95
C LEU A 116 -1.57 -11.21 7.11
N PRO A 117 -2.44 -11.51 8.11
CA PRO A 117 -2.08 -12.39 9.21
C PRO A 117 -1.62 -13.77 8.73
N GLU A 118 -2.23 -14.26 7.65
CA GLU A 118 -1.91 -15.53 7.01
C GLU A 118 -1.89 -15.36 5.48
N LEU A 119 -0.94 -16.02 4.82
CA LEU A 119 -0.86 -16.01 3.36
C LEU A 119 -1.87 -17.00 2.76
N PRO A 120 -2.67 -16.59 1.77
CA PRO A 120 -3.62 -17.49 1.14
C PRO A 120 -2.89 -18.53 0.26
N GLU A 121 -3.55 -19.66 0.02
CA GLU A 121 -3.15 -20.58 -1.03
C GLU A 121 -3.61 -20.05 -2.39
N PHE A 122 -2.70 -20.04 -3.37
CA PHE A 122 -2.98 -19.55 -4.72
C PHE A 122 -3.31 -20.72 -5.65
N GLY A 123 -4.60 -21.04 -5.75
CA GLY A 123 -5.14 -22.09 -6.62
C GLY A 123 -5.56 -21.58 -8.00
N ASP A 124 -6.14 -22.48 -8.81
CA ASP A 124 -6.52 -22.15 -10.20
C ASP A 124 -7.80 -21.30 -10.31
N GLU A 125 -8.67 -21.38 -9.28
CA GLU A 125 -9.92 -20.62 -9.21
C GLU A 125 -9.69 -19.20 -8.69
N GLY A 126 -10.52 -18.27 -9.16
CA GLY A 126 -10.49 -16.90 -8.68
C GLY A 126 -11.10 -16.77 -7.29
N PHE A 127 -10.50 -15.92 -6.45
CA PHE A 127 -11.01 -15.67 -5.09
C PHE A 127 -10.84 -14.21 -4.67
N GLU A 128 -11.60 -13.81 -3.66
CA GLU A 128 -11.48 -12.50 -3.00
C GLU A 128 -10.50 -12.59 -1.83
N LEU A 129 -9.53 -11.69 -1.81
CA LEU A 129 -8.59 -11.52 -0.71
C LEU A 129 -8.84 -10.15 -0.05
N PRO A 130 -9.46 -10.11 1.14
CA PRO A 130 -9.55 -8.88 1.93
C PRO A 130 -8.17 -8.56 2.53
N VAL A 131 -7.64 -7.38 2.22
CA VAL A 131 -6.35 -6.90 2.76
C VAL A 131 -6.62 -5.80 3.80
N PRO A 132 -6.40 -6.07 5.10
CA PRO A 132 -6.48 -5.07 6.14
C PRO A 132 -5.35 -4.04 6.02
N VAL A 133 -5.68 -2.78 6.26
CA VAL A 133 -4.74 -1.66 6.33
C VAL A 133 -5.03 -0.81 7.56
N THR A 134 -3.99 -0.61 8.38
CA THR A 134 -4.05 0.34 9.51
C THR A 134 -3.21 1.56 9.20
N ILE A 135 -3.77 2.75 9.37
CA ILE A 135 -3.04 4.02 9.24
C ILE A 135 -2.93 4.71 10.59
N THR A 136 -1.70 5.00 10.98
CA THR A 136 -1.37 5.71 12.22
C THR A 136 -0.71 7.06 11.95
N ASP A 137 -0.88 7.98 12.89
CA ASP A 137 -0.13 9.24 12.95
C ASP A 137 1.32 9.02 13.42
N THR A 138 2.11 10.10 13.48
CA THR A 138 3.50 10.06 13.98
C THR A 138 3.65 9.64 15.45
N ASN A 139 2.58 9.70 16.25
CA ASN A 139 2.56 9.27 17.65
C ASN A 139 2.14 7.80 17.80
N GLY A 140 1.86 7.12 16.68
CA GLY A 140 1.38 5.74 16.68
C GLY A 140 -0.12 5.60 16.94
N LYS A 141 -0.88 6.70 16.97
CA LYS A 141 -2.32 6.67 17.15
C LYS A 141 -3.02 6.27 15.84
N PRO A 142 -3.91 5.26 15.83
CA PRO A 142 -4.74 4.96 14.67
C PRO A 142 -5.63 6.15 14.29
N VAL A 143 -5.64 6.50 13.02
CA VAL A 143 -6.47 7.57 12.46
C VAL A 143 -7.43 7.06 11.39
N VAL A 144 -7.04 6.01 10.66
CA VAL A 144 -7.86 5.36 9.64
C VAL A 144 -7.64 3.85 9.73
N THR A 145 -8.71 3.08 9.62
CA THR A 145 -8.67 1.64 9.33
C THR A 145 -9.33 1.42 7.98
N ALA A 146 -8.80 0.51 7.18
CA ALA A 146 -9.38 0.16 5.90
C ALA A 146 -9.25 -1.34 5.64
N THR A 147 -10.18 -1.88 4.86
CA THR A 147 -10.06 -3.20 4.26
C THR A 147 -10.29 -3.05 2.77
N ILE A 148 -9.29 -3.39 1.97
CA ILE A 148 -9.38 -3.36 0.52
C ILE A 148 -9.42 -4.80 0.02
N THR A 149 -10.55 -5.18 -0.58
CA THR A 149 -10.73 -6.51 -1.17
C THR A 149 -10.19 -6.52 -2.59
N ILE A 150 -9.23 -7.41 -2.85
CA ILE A 150 -8.72 -7.65 -4.20
C ILE A 150 -9.25 -8.98 -4.74
N TRP A 151 -9.53 -9.02 -6.05
CA TRP A 151 -9.85 -10.24 -6.77
C TRP A 151 -8.57 -10.84 -7.36
N VAL A 152 -8.20 -12.04 -6.92
CA VAL A 152 -7.00 -12.76 -7.38
C VAL A 152 -7.41 -13.86 -8.35
N THR A 153 -6.74 -13.94 -9.51
CA THR A 153 -7.00 -14.98 -10.53
C THR A 153 -5.73 -15.43 -11.21
N LYS A 154 -5.70 -16.69 -11.66
CA LYS A 154 -4.62 -17.20 -12.52
C LYS A 154 -4.58 -16.44 -13.85
N LYS A 155 -3.37 -16.16 -14.33
CA LYS A 155 -3.17 -15.60 -15.67
C LYS A 155 -3.53 -16.67 -16.71
N LYS A 156 -4.17 -16.23 -17.81
CA LYS A 156 -4.33 -17.07 -18.99
C LYS A 156 -3.02 -17.12 -19.75
#